data_AF-A0A0F7VW32-F1
#
_entry.id   AF-A0A0F7VW32-F1
#
_cell.length_a   1.000
_cell.length_b   1.000
_cell.length_c   1.000
_cell.angle_alpha   90.00
_cell.angle_beta   90.00
_cell.angle_gamma   90.00
#
_symmetry.space_group_name_H-M   'P 1'
#
loop_
_entity.id
_entity.type
_entity.pdbx_description
1 polymer ?
#
loop_
_entity_poly.entity_id
_entity_poly.type
_entity_poly.pdbx_seq_one_letter_code
_entity_poly.pdbx_strand_id
1 'polypeptide(L)' 'MRTTTATCNAASRRVLEKCGFRLTARARGFAPVRGAEIDEVVLTLEG' A
#
# COMPACT_ATOMS: atom_id res chain seq x y z
N MET A 1 7.39 0.71 11.35
CA MET A 1 7.48 1.54 10.12
C MET A 1 6.18 1.44 9.32
N ARG A 2 5.70 2.50 8.66
CA ARG A 2 4.44 2.50 7.87
C ARG A 2 4.70 2.86 6.41
N THR A 3 3.95 2.24 5.50
CA THR A 3 3.97 2.52 4.06
C THR A 3 2.59 2.34 3.45
N THR A 4 2.30 3.03 2.33
CA THR A 4 1.09 2.81 1.53
C THR A 4 1.45 2.30 0.14
N THR A 5 0.54 1.54 -0.46
CA THR A 5 0.67 1.13 -1.86
C THR A 5 -0.70 1.02 -2.52
N ALA A 6 -0.78 1.31 -3.81
CA ALA A 6 -2.01 1.16 -4.58
C ALA A 6 -2.53 -0.28 -4.50
N THR A 7 -3.83 -0.45 -4.34
CA THR A 7 -4.46 -1.78 -4.19
C THR A 7 -4.22 -2.68 -5.41
N CYS A 8 -4.07 -2.09 -6.60
CA CYS A 8 -3.76 -2.80 -7.84
C CYS A 8 -2.27 -3.13 -8.02
N ASN A 9 -1.38 -2.65 -7.15
CA ASN A 9 0.04 -2.98 -7.20
C ASN A 9 0.35 -4.26 -6.40
N ALA A 10 -0.12 -5.39 -6.92
CA ALA A 10 0.05 -6.69 -6.30
C ALA A 10 1.53 -7.12 -6.17
N ALA A 11 2.41 -6.63 -7.06
CA ALA A 11 3.83 -6.94 -7.05
C ALA A 11 4.53 -6.31 -5.84
N SER A 12 4.35 -5.00 -5.60
CA SER A 12 4.91 -4.32 -4.43
C SER A 12 4.35 -4.90 -3.13
N ARG A 13 3.05 -5.23 -3.08
CA ARG A 13 2.44 -5.81 -1.89
C ARG A 13 3.09 -7.15 -1.50
N ARG A 14 3.30 -8.05 -2.46
CA ARG A 14 3.96 -9.35 -2.21
C ARG A 14 5.38 -9.19 -1.68
N VAL A 15 6.13 -8.20 -2.16
CA VAL A 15 7.49 -7.92 -1.64
C VAL A 15 7.43 -7.43 -0.20
N LEU A 16 6.54 -6.48 0.09
CA LEU A 16 6.37 -5.94 1.45
C LEU A 16 5.93 -7.02 2.44
N GLU A 17 4.99 -7.88 2.06
CA GLU A 17 4.56 -9.03 2.86
C GLU A 17 5.73 -9.98 3.16
N LYS A 18 6.59 -10.27 2.17
CA LYS A 18 7.82 -11.07 2.38
C LYS A 18 8.83 -10.39 3.31
N CYS A 19 8.88 -9.07 3.32
CA CYS A 19 9.69 -8.29 4.25
C CYS A 19 9.09 -8.19 5.66
N GLY A 20 7.96 -8.85 5.92
CA GLY A 20 7.32 -8.89 7.24
C GLY A 20 6.26 -7.81 7.49
N PHE A 21 5.98 -6.95 6.50
CA PHE A 21 4.92 -5.97 6.62
C PHE A 21 3.54 -6.66 6.61
N ARG A 22 2.60 -6.11 7.39
CA ARG A 22 1.22 -6.59 7.47
C ARG A 22 0.25 -5.48 7.07
N LEU A 23 -0.84 -5.84 6.40
CA LEU A 23 -1.94 -4.93 6.11
C LEU A 23 -2.58 -4.46 7.42
N THR A 24 -2.67 -3.15 7.62
CA THR A 24 -3.29 -2.56 8.82
C THR A 24 -4.46 -1.63 8.52
N ALA A 25 -4.54 -1.07 7.30
CA ALA A 25 -5.69 -0.26 6.90
C ALA A 25 -5.89 -0.23 5.38
N ARG A 26 -7.06 0.26 4.97
CA ARG A 26 -7.36 0.70 3.60
C ARG A 26 -7.46 2.22 3.60
N ALA A 27 -7.00 2.85 2.53
CA ALA A 27 -6.97 4.30 2.36
C ALA A 27 -7.31 4.67 0.91
N ARG A 28 -7.44 5.97 0.65
CA ARG A 28 -7.44 6.51 -0.71
C ARG A 28 -6.33 7.54 -0.84
N GLY A 29 -5.68 7.53 -1.99
CA GLY A 29 -4.63 8.47 -2.36
C GLY A 29 -4.89 9.04 -3.75
N PHE A 30 -4.49 10.27 -4.00
CA PHE A 30 -4.60 10.87 -5.33
C PHE A 30 -3.42 10.44 -6.21
N ALA A 31 -3.71 9.87 -7.38
CA ALA A 31 -2.70 9.49 -8.36
C ALA A 31 -2.56 10.59 -9.44
N PRO A 32 -1.49 11.40 -9.43
CA PRO A 32 -1.38 12.57 -10.32
C PRO A 32 -1.39 12.19 -11.80
N VAL A 33 -0.73 11.09 -12.15
CA VAL A 33 -0.67 10.57 -13.54
C VAL A 33 -2.06 10.15 -14.04
N ARG A 34 -2.98 9.77 -13.14
CA ARG A 34 -4.35 9.37 -13.49
C ARG A 34 -5.37 10.50 -13.29
N GLY A 35 -4.98 11.60 -12.64
CA GLY A 35 -5.88 12.69 -12.27
C GLY A 35 -7.05 12.26 -11.36
N ALA A 36 -6.88 11.18 -10.60
CA ALA A 36 -7.98 10.55 -9.86
C ALA A 36 -7.52 10.00 -8.50
N GLU A 37 -8.47 9.92 -7.55
CA GLU A 37 -8.29 9.14 -6.34
C GLU A 37 -8.31 7.64 -6.65
N ILE A 38 -7.42 6.90 -6.01
CA ILE A 38 -7.31 5.45 -6.13
C ILE A 38 -7.30 4.83 -4.73
N ASP A 39 -7.81 3.60 -4.65
CA ASP A 39 -7.75 2.84 -3.40
C ASP A 39 -6.32 2.37 -3.13
N GLU A 40 -5.85 2.64 -1.92
CA GLU A 40 -4.56 2.24 -1.39
C GLU A 40 -4.74 1.33 -0.17
N VAL A 41 -3.69 0.59 0.13
CA VAL A 41 -3.57 -0.19 1.36
C VAL A 41 -2.39 0.31 2.18
N VAL A 42 -2.59 0.37 3.49
CA VAL A 42 -1.55 0.74 4.46
C VAL A 42 -0.96 -0.54 5.03
N LEU A 43 0.36 -0.67 4.96
CA LEU A 43 1.09 -1.76 5.56
C LEU A 43 2.02 -1.25 6.66
N THR A 44 2.10 -2.00 7.75
CA THR A 44 2.96 -1.71 8.89
C THR A 44 3.91 -2.87 9.13
N LEU A 45 5.18 -2.56 9.33
CA LEU A 45 6.16 -3.48 9.89
C LEU A 45 6.29 -3.16 11.37
N GLU A 46 5.92 -4.13 12.21
CA GLU A 46 6.12 -4.12 13.66
C GLU A 46 7.42 -4.86 13.95
N GLY A 47 8.27 -4.23 14.77
CA GLY A 47 9.55 -4.78 15.22
C GLY A 47 9.42 -5.38 16.59
#